data_AF-A0A9D6LWA5-F1
#
_entry.id   AF-A0A9D6LWA5-F1
#
_cell.length_a   1.000
_cell.length_b   1.000
_cell.length_c   1.000
_cell.angle_alpha   90.00
_cell.angle_beta   90.00
_cell.angle_gamma   90.00
#
_symmetry.space_group_name_H-M   'P 1'
#
loop_
_entity.id
_entity.type
_entity.pdbx_description
1 polymer ?
#
loop_
_entity_poly.entity_id
_entity_poly.type
_entity_poly.pdbx_seq_one_letter_code
_entity_poly.pdbx_strand_id
1 'polypeptide(L)'
;MILDRATLLKYLPDPAPSNLAIYLKPGADVEQARRTIEQTISGRSILIAPNRRLRAEAIRVFDRTFAITYALEAVAILVAVLGVAGALLALVIDRRRELGLLRFLGASAAQVRRLLFFEAGLLGLLANGIGLGLGALLSLILIFVINKQSFGWTIQFHWPVALLAGALTLIYAATVLAAWLPARAAARLNPVEVVHEE
;
A
#
# COMPACT_ATOMS: atom_id res chain seq x y z
N MET A 1 19.99 18.14 25.51
CA MET A 1 20.90 18.38 26.66
C MET A 1 20.30 17.71 27.87
N ILE A 2 21.10 16.94 28.61
CA ILE A 2 20.72 16.36 29.90
C ILE A 2 21.42 17.23 30.95
N LEU A 3 20.65 17.92 31.80
CA LEU A 3 21.18 18.77 32.86
C LEU A 3 20.76 18.19 34.20
N ASP A 4 21.70 18.12 35.15
CA ASP A 4 21.40 17.64 36.48
C ASP A 4 20.41 18.56 37.22
N ARG A 5 19.45 17.96 37.96
CA ARG A 5 18.36 18.70 38.62
C ARG A 5 18.90 19.67 39.67
N ALA A 6 19.97 19.33 40.39
CA ALA A 6 20.56 20.21 41.39
C ALA A 6 21.17 21.45 40.72
N THR A 7 21.78 21.27 39.54
CA THR A 7 22.30 22.37 38.72
C THR A 7 21.16 23.25 38.17
N LEU A 8 20.05 22.67 37.72
CA LEU A 8 18.87 23.40 37.21
C LEU A 8 18.25 24.30 38.28
N LEU A 9 18.06 23.77 39.49
CA LEU A 9 17.46 24.45 40.64
C LEU A 9 18.25 25.68 41.12
N LYS A 10 19.57 25.72 40.83
CA LYS A 10 20.43 26.86 41.18
C LYS A 10 20.12 28.10 40.34
N TYR A 11 19.61 27.91 39.12
CA TYR A 11 19.35 29.00 38.18
C TYR A 11 17.86 29.23 37.91
N LEU A 12 16.99 28.25 38.16
CA LEU A 12 15.53 28.39 38.10
C LEU A 12 14.89 28.06 39.46
N PRO A 13 14.32 29.04 40.18
CA PRO A 13 13.84 28.89 41.56
C PRO A 13 12.47 28.19 41.71
N ASP A 14 11.77 27.86 40.63
CA ASP A 14 10.51 27.10 40.69
C ASP A 14 10.47 25.96 39.66
N PRO A 15 10.62 24.69 40.07
CA PRO A 15 10.44 23.57 39.16
C PRO A 15 9.58 22.49 39.81
N ALA A 16 8.26 22.72 39.85
CA ALA A 16 7.35 21.59 39.86
C ALA A 16 7.66 20.74 38.60
N PRO A 17 8.08 19.47 38.73
CA PRO A 17 8.38 18.64 37.57
C PRO A 17 7.13 18.50 36.73
N SER A 18 7.15 19.06 35.52
CA SER A 18 6.00 19.02 34.61
C SER A 18 5.78 17.61 34.04
N ASN A 19 6.86 16.82 33.92
CA ASN A 19 6.84 15.46 33.39
C ASN A 19 7.79 14.54 34.19
N LEU A 20 7.37 13.30 34.43
CA LEU A 20 8.18 12.26 35.06
C LEU A 20 8.14 11.00 34.20
N ALA A 21 9.30 10.46 33.85
CA ALA A 21 9.40 9.19 33.14
C ALA A 21 9.60 8.04 34.14
N ILE A 22 8.74 7.02 34.07
CA ILE A 22 8.84 5.82 34.91
C ILE A 22 9.22 4.65 34.00
N TYR A 23 10.35 4.02 34.29
CA TYR A 23 10.83 2.83 33.59
C TYR A 23 10.45 1.58 34.37
N LEU A 24 9.68 0.69 33.74
CA LEU A 24 9.28 -0.58 34.31
C LEU A 24 10.37 -1.64 34.05
N LYS A 25 10.49 -2.60 34.97
CA LYS A 25 11.35 -3.78 34.75
C LYS A 25 10.87 -4.58 33.54
N PRO A 26 11.76 -5.25 32.78
CA PRO A 26 11.37 -6.09 31.65
C PRO A 26 10.32 -7.14 32.06
N GLY A 27 9.22 -7.25 31.30
CA GLY A 27 8.15 -8.21 31.56
C GLY A 27 7.04 -7.76 32.52
N ALA A 28 7.14 -6.56 33.11
CA ALA A 28 6.08 -6.03 33.96
C ALA A 28 4.86 -5.55 33.13
N ASP A 29 3.64 -5.80 33.63
CA ASP A 29 2.41 -5.32 33.00
C ASP A 29 2.25 -3.80 33.18
N VAL A 30 2.34 -3.08 32.06
CA VAL A 30 2.23 -1.62 31.98
C VAL A 30 0.86 -1.11 32.45
N GLU A 31 -0.21 -1.85 32.17
CA GLU A 31 -1.57 -1.42 32.51
C GLU A 31 -1.84 -1.63 34.00
N GLN A 32 -1.33 -2.73 34.56
CA GLN A 32 -1.39 -2.98 36.00
C GLN A 32 -0.57 -1.94 36.77
N ALA A 33 0.65 -1.65 36.33
CA ALA A 33 1.49 -0.62 36.94
C ALA A 33 0.83 0.77 36.87
N ARG A 34 0.21 1.13 35.73
CA ARG A 34 -0.54 2.38 35.58
C ARG A 34 -1.65 2.48 36.62
N ARG A 35 -2.48 1.44 36.76
CA ARG A 35 -3.60 1.42 37.71
C ARG A 35 -3.12 1.57 39.15
N THR A 36 -2.05 0.88 39.54
CA THR A 36 -1.46 1.01 40.88
C THR A 36 -0.96 2.43 41.14
N ILE A 37 -0.30 3.04 40.16
CA ILE A 37 0.19 4.43 40.27
C ILE A 37 -0.99 5.41 40.34
N GLU A 38 -2.03 5.23 39.53
CA GLU A 38 -3.26 6.05 39.57
C GLU A 38 -3.96 5.97 40.92
N GLN A 39 -4.06 4.77 41.49
CA GLN A 39 -4.64 4.55 42.82
C GLN A 39 -3.79 5.16 43.94
N THR A 40 -2.47 5.14 43.80
CA THR A 40 -1.55 5.72 44.80
C THR A 40 -1.56 7.26 44.79
N ILE A 41 -1.91 7.87 43.65
CA ILE A 41 -1.86 9.32 43.42
C ILE A 41 -3.27 9.96 43.46
N SER A 42 -4.29 9.19 43.83
CA SER A 42 -5.69 9.64 43.89
C SER A 42 -5.84 10.95 44.69
N GLY A 43 -6.09 12.07 43.98
CA GLY A 43 -6.17 13.41 44.56
C GLY A 43 -5.35 14.50 43.83
N ARG A 44 -4.49 14.13 42.87
CA ARG A 44 -3.79 15.08 41.98
C ARG A 44 -4.17 14.83 40.51
N SER A 45 -4.46 15.89 39.76
CA SER A 45 -4.77 15.82 38.33
C SER A 45 -3.49 15.58 37.52
N ILE A 46 -2.96 14.35 37.55
CA ILE A 46 -1.76 13.95 36.82
C ILE A 46 -2.16 13.06 35.65
N LEU A 47 -1.83 13.49 34.43
CA LEU A 47 -2.03 12.70 33.22
C LEU A 47 -0.95 11.62 33.10
N ILE A 48 -1.33 10.36 33.36
CA ILE A 48 -0.45 9.21 33.19
C ILE A 48 -0.65 8.63 31.79
N ALA A 49 0.22 9.01 30.87
CA ALA A 49 0.20 8.53 29.49
C ALA A 49 1.32 7.50 29.28
N PRO A 50 1.01 6.19 29.21
CA PRO A 50 2.03 5.21 28.86
C PRO A 50 2.52 5.48 27.43
N ASN A 51 3.84 5.40 27.20
CA ASN A 51 4.46 5.62 25.89
C ASN A 51 3.79 4.80 24.76
N ARG A 52 3.28 3.60 25.10
CA ARG A 52 2.55 2.74 24.15
C ARG A 52 1.22 3.36 23.67
N ARG A 53 0.49 4.06 24.54
CA ARG A 53 -0.76 4.76 24.16
C ARG A 53 -0.45 6.03 23.37
N LEU A 54 0.55 6.82 23.75
CA LEU A 54 0.99 8.00 22.97
C LEU A 54 1.42 7.60 21.55
N ARG A 55 2.22 6.54 21.43
CA ARG A 55 2.60 5.97 20.14
C ARG A 55 1.38 5.47 19.35
N ALA A 56 0.46 4.74 20.00
CA ALA A 56 -0.73 4.23 19.34
C ALA A 56 -1.65 5.35 18.86
N GLU A 57 -1.86 6.40 19.65
CA GLU A 57 -2.70 7.55 19.29
C GLU A 57 -2.08 8.36 18.14
N ALA A 58 -0.77 8.60 18.19
CA ALA A 58 -0.03 9.22 17.09
C ALA A 58 -0.18 8.40 15.80
N ILE A 59 0.06 7.08 15.85
CA ILE A 59 -0.13 6.18 14.70
C ILE A 59 -1.57 6.23 14.19
N ARG A 60 -2.57 6.27 15.08
CA ARG A 60 -3.99 6.31 14.70
C ARG A 60 -4.37 7.58 13.94
N VAL A 61 -3.81 8.73 14.35
CA VAL A 61 -4.01 10.01 13.67
C VAL A 61 -3.31 10.02 12.31
N PHE A 62 -2.10 9.45 12.24
CA PHE A 62 -1.41 9.23 10.97
C PHE A 62 -2.22 8.32 10.04
N ASP A 63 -2.67 7.16 10.49
CA ASP A 63 -3.45 6.19 9.70
C ASP A 63 -4.74 6.82 9.15
N ARG A 64 -5.44 7.64 9.93
CA ARG A 64 -6.62 8.37 9.45
C ARG A 64 -6.31 9.34 8.32
N THR A 65 -5.15 10.00 8.37
CA THR A 65 -4.73 10.93 7.32
C THR A 65 -4.35 10.15 6.05
N PHE A 66 -3.74 8.98 6.19
CA PHE A 66 -3.43 8.07 5.08
C PHE A 66 -4.63 7.27 4.55
N ALA A 67 -5.75 7.20 5.28
CA ALA A 67 -6.96 6.51 4.82
C ALA A 67 -7.48 7.07 3.48
N ILE A 68 -7.40 8.38 3.29
CA ILE A 68 -7.76 9.03 2.02
C ILE A 68 -6.81 8.58 0.90
N THR A 69 -5.52 8.48 1.19
CA THR A 69 -4.52 7.97 0.23
C THR A 69 -4.82 6.53 -0.17
N TYR A 70 -5.16 5.65 0.77
CA TYR A 70 -5.55 4.27 0.46
C TYR A 70 -6.83 4.20 -0.38
N ALA A 71 -7.80 5.09 -0.14
CA ALA A 71 -8.99 5.16 -0.97
C ALA A 71 -8.67 5.59 -2.41
N LEU A 72 -7.84 6.62 -2.58
CA LEU A 72 -7.37 7.08 -3.90
C LEU A 72 -6.54 6.00 -4.61
N GLU A 73 -5.71 5.26 -3.88
CA GLU A 73 -4.95 4.12 -4.39
C GLU A 73 -5.87 3.02 -4.92
N ALA A 74 -6.92 2.66 -4.17
CA ALA A 74 -7.91 1.68 -4.62
C ALA A 74 -8.63 2.12 -5.91
N VAL A 75 -8.98 3.41 -6.01
CA VAL A 75 -9.57 3.98 -7.23
C VAL A 75 -8.58 3.93 -8.39
N ALA A 76 -7.31 4.27 -8.16
CA ALA A 76 -6.27 4.21 -9.20
C ALA A 76 -6.07 2.77 -9.72
N ILE A 77 -6.05 1.78 -8.82
CA ILE A 77 -5.98 0.36 -9.20
C ILE A 77 -7.20 -0.03 -10.03
N LEU A 78 -8.40 0.39 -9.63
CA LEU A 78 -9.62 0.11 -10.39
C LEU A 78 -9.56 0.70 -11.81
N VAL A 79 -9.15 1.96 -11.93
CA VAL A 79 -9.00 2.63 -13.24
C VAL A 79 -7.95 1.93 -14.09
N ALA A 80 -6.81 1.52 -13.51
CA ALA A 80 -5.78 0.77 -14.22
C ALA A 80 -6.30 -0.58 -14.74
N VAL A 81 -7.03 -1.34 -13.90
CA VAL A 81 -7.65 -2.62 -14.26
C VAL A 81 -8.64 -2.45 -15.41
N LEU A 82 -9.51 -1.43 -15.34
CA LEU A 82 -10.46 -1.11 -16.41
C LEU A 82 -9.74 -0.70 -17.70
N GLY A 83 -8.66 0.08 -17.59
CA GLY A 83 -7.82 0.47 -18.73
C GLY A 83 -7.19 -0.73 -19.43
N VAL A 84 -6.64 -1.69 -18.68
CA VAL A 84 -6.09 -2.93 -19.24
C VAL A 84 -7.18 -3.77 -19.91
N ALA A 85 -8.33 -3.94 -19.24
CA ALA A 85 -9.45 -4.67 -19.83
C ALA A 85 -9.93 -4.03 -21.14
N GLY A 86 -10.02 -2.69 -21.18
CA GLY A 86 -10.38 -1.92 -22.38
C GLY A 86 -9.36 -2.07 -23.50
N ALA A 87 -8.06 -1.99 -23.19
CA ALA A 87 -6.99 -2.18 -24.18
C ALA A 87 -7.00 -3.59 -24.78
N LEU A 88 -7.20 -4.62 -23.95
CA LEU A 88 -7.33 -6.01 -24.42
C LEU A 88 -8.60 -6.22 -25.25
N LEU A 89 -9.71 -5.57 -24.89
CA LEU A 89 -10.94 -5.61 -25.70
C LEU A 89 -10.71 -4.98 -27.07
N ALA A 90 -10.09 -3.80 -27.13
CA ALA A 90 -9.74 -3.15 -28.38
C ALA A 90 -8.84 -4.04 -29.25
N LEU A 91 -7.81 -4.66 -28.65
CA LEU A 91 -6.92 -5.59 -29.34
C LEU A 91 -7.67 -6.81 -29.93
N VAL A 92 -8.64 -7.35 -29.19
CA VAL A 92 -9.48 -8.45 -29.68
C VAL A 92 -10.35 -8.03 -30.86
N ILE A 93 -10.87 -6.80 -30.84
CA ILE A 93 -11.67 -6.25 -31.94
C ILE A 93 -10.82 -6.08 -33.19
N ASP A 94 -9.63 -5.46 -33.06
CA ASP A 94 -8.71 -5.25 -34.19
C ASP A 94 -8.24 -6.57 -34.80
N ARG A 95 -7.99 -7.58 -33.95
CA ARG A 95 -7.54 -8.92 -34.41
C ARG A 95 -8.69 -9.90 -34.65
N ARG A 96 -9.94 -9.44 -34.74
CA ARG A 96 -11.12 -10.33 -34.90
C ARG A 96 -11.00 -11.23 -36.13
N ARG A 97 -10.49 -10.73 -37.25
CA ARG A 97 -10.26 -11.51 -38.48
C ARG A 97 -9.19 -12.58 -38.31
N GLU A 98 -8.05 -12.24 -37.70
CA GLU A 98 -6.95 -13.19 -37.44
C GLU A 98 -7.39 -14.31 -36.50
N LEU A 99 -8.08 -13.96 -35.41
CA LEU A 99 -8.64 -14.91 -34.45
C LEU A 99 -9.74 -15.79 -35.08
N GLY A 100 -10.53 -15.23 -36.00
CA GLY A 100 -11.52 -15.96 -36.78
C GLY A 100 -10.88 -16.99 -37.72
N LEU A 101 -9.81 -16.62 -38.42
CA LEU A 101 -9.03 -17.53 -39.28
C LEU A 101 -8.36 -18.64 -38.47
N LEU A 102 -7.78 -18.32 -37.31
CA LEU A 102 -7.22 -19.32 -36.40
C LEU A 102 -8.28 -20.35 -35.98
N ARG A 103 -9.49 -19.89 -35.64
CA ARG A 103 -10.61 -20.78 -35.30
C ARG A 103 -11.08 -21.61 -36.49
N PHE A 104 -11.07 -21.05 -37.71
CA PHE A 104 -11.40 -21.77 -38.94
C PHE A 104 -10.38 -22.89 -39.24
N LEU A 105 -9.10 -22.64 -38.96
CA LEU A 105 -8.02 -23.63 -39.05
C LEU A 105 -8.05 -24.68 -37.91
N GLY A 106 -9.06 -24.63 -37.03
CA GLY A 106 -9.26 -25.62 -35.96
C GLY A 106 -8.74 -25.21 -34.58
N ALA A 107 -8.30 -23.96 -34.38
CA ALA A 107 -7.90 -23.50 -33.06
C ALA A 107 -9.11 -23.48 -32.10
N SER A 108 -8.93 -24.07 -30.92
CA SER A 108 -9.95 -24.13 -29.89
C SER A 108 -10.14 -22.77 -29.21
N ALA A 109 -11.36 -22.49 -28.72
CA ALA A 109 -11.64 -21.30 -27.92
C ALA A 109 -10.77 -21.23 -26.64
N ALA A 110 -10.29 -22.38 -26.14
CA ALA A 110 -9.37 -22.44 -25.00
C ALA A 110 -7.97 -21.90 -25.35
N GLN A 111 -7.47 -22.15 -26.56
CA GLN A 111 -6.17 -21.61 -27.01
C GLN A 111 -6.20 -20.09 -27.13
N VAL A 112 -7.27 -19.53 -27.69
CA VAL A 112 -7.46 -18.07 -27.79
C VAL A 112 -7.54 -17.43 -26.40
N ARG A 113 -8.26 -18.04 -25.46
CA ARG A 113 -8.32 -17.56 -24.07
C ARG A 113 -6.95 -17.60 -23.39
N ARG A 114 -6.19 -18.69 -23.58
CA ARG A 114 -4.86 -18.85 -22.98
C ARG A 114 -3.87 -17.80 -23.51
N LEU A 115 -3.95 -17.47 -24.80
CA LEU A 115 -3.15 -16.41 -25.40
C LEU A 115 -3.44 -15.05 -24.77
N LEU A 116 -4.73 -14.70 -24.62
CA LEU A 116 -5.14 -13.43 -24.00
C LEU A 116 -4.71 -13.32 -22.53
N PHE A 117 -4.82 -14.41 -21.77
CA PHE A 117 -4.30 -14.44 -20.39
C PHE A 117 -2.78 -14.30 -20.35
N PHE A 118 -2.07 -14.84 -21.33
CA PHE A 118 -0.62 -14.72 -21.43
C PHE A 118 -0.20 -13.27 -21.77
N GLU A 119 -0.86 -12.63 -22.74
CA GLU A 119 -0.63 -11.21 -23.06
C GLU A 119 -0.91 -10.32 -21.83
N ALA A 120 -2.03 -10.54 -21.15
CA ALA A 120 -2.38 -9.80 -19.94
C ALA A 120 -1.37 -10.03 -18.80
N GLY A 121 -0.91 -11.28 -18.62
CA GLY A 121 0.12 -11.60 -17.64
C GLY A 121 1.45 -10.92 -17.95
N LEU A 122 1.86 -10.88 -19.23
CA LEU A 122 3.09 -10.21 -19.64
C LEU A 122 3.02 -8.70 -19.40
N LEU A 123 1.90 -8.07 -19.75
CA LEU A 123 1.64 -6.66 -19.45
C LEU A 123 1.65 -6.39 -17.94
N GLY A 124 1.05 -7.27 -17.14
CA GLY A 124 1.06 -7.18 -15.68
C GLY A 124 2.47 -7.28 -15.08
N LEU A 125 3.33 -8.14 -15.62
CA LEU A 125 4.73 -8.25 -15.18
C LEU A 125 5.54 -7.00 -15.52
N LEU A 126 5.39 -6.48 -16.73
CA LEU A 126 6.05 -5.25 -17.16
C LEU A 126 5.59 -4.05 -16.30
N ALA A 127 4.28 -3.93 -16.08
CA ALA A 127 3.72 -2.90 -15.22
C ALA A 127 4.24 -2.98 -13.78
N ASN A 128 4.33 -4.20 -13.21
CA ASN A 128 4.93 -4.40 -11.90
C ASN A 128 6.40 -3.99 -11.85
N GLY A 129 7.20 -4.36 -12.85
CA GLY A 129 8.61 -3.98 -12.92
C GLY A 129 8.82 -2.47 -12.98
N ILE A 130 8.08 -1.80 -13.87
CA ILE A 130 8.13 -0.34 -14.02
C ILE A 130 7.61 0.35 -12.75
N GLY A 131 6.47 -0.11 -12.22
CA GLY A 131 5.87 0.43 -11.00
C GLY A 131 6.78 0.30 -9.79
N LEU A 132 7.45 -0.84 -9.62
CA LEU A 132 8.42 -1.04 -8.54
C LEU A 132 9.63 -0.12 -8.69
N GLY A 133 10.15 0.05 -9.91
CA GLY A 133 11.26 0.96 -10.18
C GLY A 133 10.91 2.42 -9.90
N LEU A 134 9.77 2.89 -10.42
CA LEU A 134 9.29 4.26 -10.19
C LEU A 134 8.92 4.49 -8.73
N GLY A 135 8.24 3.54 -8.08
CA GLY A 135 7.89 3.62 -6.66
C GLY A 135 9.13 3.67 -5.77
N ALA A 136 10.15 2.85 -6.05
CA ALA A 136 11.42 2.91 -5.35
C ALA A 136 12.10 4.27 -5.53
N LEU A 137 12.18 4.79 -6.76
CA LEU A 137 12.75 6.11 -7.04
C LEU A 137 12.01 7.23 -6.28
N LEU A 138 10.68 7.24 -6.35
CA LEU A 138 9.86 8.22 -5.63
C LEU A 138 10.04 8.12 -4.11
N SER A 139 10.15 6.90 -3.57
CA SER A 139 10.39 6.69 -2.14
C SER A 139 11.75 7.26 -1.69
N LEU A 140 12.80 7.11 -2.50
CA LEU A 140 14.13 7.65 -2.23
C LEU A 140 14.10 9.18 -2.24
N ILE A 141 13.42 9.79 -3.22
CA ILE A 141 13.24 11.25 -3.29
C ILE A 141 12.51 11.75 -2.03
N LEU A 142 11.45 11.05 -1.63
CA LEU A 142 10.66 11.42 -0.46
C LEU A 142 11.51 11.38 0.83
N ILE A 143 12.35 10.35 1.00
CA ILE A 143 13.18 10.17 2.20
C ILE A 143 14.38 11.12 2.23
N PHE A 144 15.12 11.21 1.13
CA PHE A 144 16.41 11.90 1.11
C PHE A 144 16.32 13.39 0.77
N VAL A 145 15.26 13.81 0.07
CA VAL A 145 15.05 15.22 -0.33
C VAL A 145 13.96 15.84 0.54
N ILE A 146 12.73 15.33 0.44
CA ILE A 146 11.56 15.96 1.05
C ILE A 146 11.63 15.89 2.58
N ASN A 147 11.84 14.70 3.15
CA ASN A 147 11.83 14.52 4.61
C ASN A 147 12.96 15.31 5.29
N LYS A 148 14.13 15.35 4.63
CA LYS A 148 15.30 16.11 5.10
C LYS A 148 15.03 17.62 5.12
N GLN A 149 14.35 18.14 4.09
CA GLN A 149 14.00 19.54 3.97
C GLN A 149 12.83 19.94 4.90
N SER A 150 11.83 19.07 5.06
CA SER A 150 10.64 19.36 5.86
C SER A 150 10.84 19.19 7.37
N PHE A 151 11.63 18.21 7.79
CA PHE A 151 11.72 17.85 9.21
C PHE A 151 13.14 17.95 9.79
N GLY A 152 14.20 17.99 8.97
CA GLY A 152 15.59 18.09 9.44
C GLY A 152 16.19 16.80 9.99
N TRP A 153 15.47 15.67 9.92
CA TRP A 153 15.95 14.33 10.28
C TRP A 153 15.58 13.30 9.20
N THR A 154 16.39 12.25 9.06
CA THR A 154 16.17 11.15 8.11
C THR A 154 15.66 9.91 8.83
N ILE A 155 14.71 9.22 8.22
CA ILE A 155 14.22 7.92 8.72
C ILE A 155 15.06 6.82 8.07
N GLN A 156 15.39 5.76 8.82
CA GLN A 156 16.07 4.61 8.24
C GLN A 156 15.15 3.93 7.21
N PHE A 157 15.65 3.78 5.99
CA PHE A 157 14.94 3.06 4.94
C PHE A 157 14.98 1.56 5.22
N HIS A 158 13.80 0.97 5.37
CA HIS A 158 13.63 -0.47 5.50
C HIS A 158 12.79 -0.97 4.33
N TRP A 159 13.27 -1.97 3.61
CA TRP A 159 12.53 -2.60 2.53
C TRP A 159 11.42 -3.49 3.10
N PRO A 160 10.13 -3.14 2.92
CA PRO A 160 9.04 -3.95 3.44
C PRO A 160 8.73 -5.08 2.46
N VAL A 161 9.62 -6.06 2.36
CA VAL A 161 9.58 -7.13 1.34
C VAL A 161 8.24 -7.88 1.34
N ALA A 162 7.68 -8.16 2.52
CA ALA A 162 6.39 -8.85 2.63
C ALA A 162 5.22 -8.02 2.06
N LEU A 163 5.20 -6.71 2.32
CA LEU A 163 4.16 -5.82 1.82
C LEU A 163 4.30 -5.62 0.31
N LEU A 164 5.53 -5.44 -0.18
CA LEU A 164 5.81 -5.36 -1.61
C LEU A 164 5.41 -6.64 -2.33
N ALA A 165 5.79 -7.82 -1.82
CA ALA A 165 5.40 -9.10 -2.41
C ALA A 165 3.86 -9.25 -2.45
N GLY A 166 3.17 -8.88 -1.37
CA GLY A 166 1.71 -8.87 -1.31
C GLY A 166 1.09 -7.94 -2.35
N ALA A 167 1.56 -6.69 -2.44
CA ALA A 167 1.06 -5.70 -3.40
C ALA A 167 1.30 -6.12 -4.85
N LEU A 168 2.52 -6.56 -5.21
CA LEU A 168 2.85 -7.03 -6.55
C LEU A 168 1.99 -8.24 -6.95
N THR A 169 1.76 -9.17 -6.01
CA THR A 169 0.90 -10.33 -6.23
C THR A 169 -0.55 -9.92 -6.46
N LEU A 170 -1.06 -8.98 -5.66
CA LEU A 170 -2.42 -8.46 -5.78
C LEU A 170 -2.62 -7.74 -7.13
N ILE A 171 -1.67 -6.89 -7.53
CA ILE A 171 -1.71 -6.17 -8.80
C ILE A 171 -1.67 -7.16 -9.96
N TYR A 172 -0.73 -8.12 -9.94
CA TYR A 172 -0.64 -9.15 -10.98
C TYR A 172 -1.94 -9.95 -11.10
N ALA A 173 -2.50 -10.40 -9.97
CA ALA A 173 -3.78 -11.10 -9.95
C ALA A 173 -4.92 -10.23 -10.51
N ALA A 174 -4.99 -8.95 -10.12
CA ALA A 174 -6.00 -8.02 -10.62
C ALA A 174 -5.90 -7.83 -12.14
N THR A 175 -4.69 -7.66 -12.69
CA THR A 175 -4.46 -7.53 -14.13
C THR A 175 -4.86 -8.79 -14.90
N VAL A 176 -4.50 -9.97 -14.41
CA VAL A 176 -4.87 -11.25 -15.03
C VAL A 176 -6.39 -11.46 -14.96
N LEU A 177 -7.03 -11.12 -13.84
CA LEU A 177 -8.49 -11.19 -13.69
C LEU A 177 -9.22 -10.21 -14.61
N ALA A 178 -8.65 -9.04 -14.87
CA ALA A 178 -9.18 -8.05 -15.82
C ALA A 178 -9.37 -8.64 -17.23
N ALA A 179 -8.46 -9.54 -17.63
CA ALA A 179 -8.50 -10.20 -18.93
C ALA A 179 -9.65 -11.21 -19.09
N TRP A 180 -10.39 -11.53 -18.03
CA TRP A 180 -11.45 -12.52 -18.08
C TRP A 180 -12.63 -12.09 -18.97
N LEU A 181 -13.00 -10.81 -18.91
CA LEU A 181 -14.04 -10.20 -19.74
C LEU A 181 -13.68 -10.26 -21.25
N PRO A 182 -12.52 -9.73 -21.70
CA PRO A 182 -12.12 -9.84 -23.10
C PRO A 182 -11.91 -11.29 -23.56
N ALA A 183 -11.35 -12.16 -22.71
CA ALA A 183 -11.19 -13.58 -23.04
C ALA A 183 -12.54 -14.28 -23.29
N ARG A 184 -13.59 -13.92 -22.54
CA ARG A 184 -14.95 -14.40 -22.79
C ARG A 184 -15.55 -13.82 -24.07
N ALA A 185 -15.34 -12.53 -24.33
CA ALA A 185 -15.80 -11.88 -25.55
C ALA A 185 -15.17 -12.55 -26.79
N ALA A 186 -13.85 -12.74 -26.78
CA ALA A 186 -13.10 -13.40 -27.86
C ALA A 186 -13.58 -14.85 -28.13
N ALA A 187 -13.88 -15.61 -27.08
CA ALA A 187 -14.38 -16.98 -27.20
C ALA A 187 -15.78 -17.07 -27.82
N ARG A 188 -16.60 -16.02 -27.69
CA ARG A 188 -17.95 -15.95 -28.25
C ARG A 188 -18.01 -15.39 -29.67
N LEU A 189 -16.89 -14.94 -30.23
CA LEU A 189 -16.84 -14.48 -31.62
C LEU A 189 -17.18 -15.65 -32.55
N ASN A 190 -18.36 -15.60 -33.17
CA ASN A 190 -18.78 -16.59 -34.15
C ASN A 190 -18.01 -16.37 -35.46
N PRO A 191 -17.32 -17.40 -35.99
CA PRO A 191 -16.56 -17.30 -37.25
C PRO A 191 -17.42 -16.90 -38.46
N VAL A 192 -18.72 -17.18 -38.41
CA VAL A 192 -19.66 -17.02 -39.53
C VAL A 192 -20.07 -15.55 -39.75
N GLU A 193 -20.07 -14.70 -38.72
CA GLU A 193 -20.37 -13.27 -38.89
C GLU A 193 -19.26 -12.51 -39.62
N VAL A 194 -18.00 -12.95 -39.47
CA VAL A 194 -16.83 -12.25 -40.06
C VAL A 194 -16.77 -12.40 -41.58
N VAL A 195 -17.48 -13.38 -42.15
CA VAL A 195 -17.54 -13.64 -43.59
C VAL A 195 -18.75 -12.97 -44.25
N HIS A 196 -19.72 -12.49 -43.48
CA HIS A 196 -20.95 -11.88 -44.01
C HIS A 196 -21.05 -10.36 -43.85
N GLU A 197 -20.01 -9.70 -43.30
CA GLU A 197 -19.85 -8.25 -43.42
C GLU A 197 -19.13 -7.91 -44.75
N GLU A 198 -19.84 -8.16 -45.86
CA GLU A 198 -19.72 -7.46 -47.15
C GLU A 198 -21.08 -6.87 -47.53
#